data_AF-A0A9E0BB97-F1
#
_entry.id   AF-A0A9E0BB97-F1
#
_cell.length_a   1.000
_cell.length_b   1.000
_cell.length_c   1.000
_cell.angle_alpha   90.00
_cell.angle_beta   90.00
_cell.angle_gamma   90.00
#
_symmetry.space_group_name_H-M   'P 1'
#
loop_
_entity.id
_entity.type
_entity.pdbx_description
1 polymer ?
#
loop_
_entity_poly.entity_id
_entity_poly.type
_entity_poly.pdbx_seq_one_letter_code
_entity_poly.pdbx_strand_id
1 'polypeptide(L)'
;MIQTAIDYAKELHKAGMTHEELSSVKDIFDVVPQVKEELNDPTVSLEKKHLVIQKVFSKNVRNFLQLLCDNNDVNLFEEVYKALTELEKTPEQKESSAVLTYVEAPSDEQLAGIKKFIEKEFHNPDIKLEMVKDPSLKSGFVLKVGSKEYDWSEKARIDQLKSSIAKAVGTGSATASEKGILSILEANIEDFQLEVKDKEIGVVNWVGDGIANVDGIDHAFYGEIVIFDSGVKGMVQDVRRDEVGVILFGSDIEVKEGSKVVRTGKMAGVPVGEGFLGRIVDALGSPIDDKGDIQADGYRPVECEAPGITERKSVSVPMETGLLSIDSMFPIGRGQRELIIGDRQT
;
A
#
# COMPACT_ATOMS: atom_id res chain seq x y z
N MET A 1 -10.27 0.35 18.50
CA MET A 1 -11.40 1.28 18.35
C MET A 1 -12.59 0.50 17.84
N ILE A 2 -13.81 0.83 18.28
CA ILE A 2 -15.04 0.22 17.77
C ILE A 2 -15.27 0.74 16.34
N GLN A 3 -15.59 -0.15 15.39
CA GLN A 3 -15.78 0.20 13.96
C GLN A 3 -16.78 1.34 13.78
N THR A 4 -17.88 1.32 14.53
CA THR A 4 -18.91 2.36 14.54
C THR A 4 -18.34 3.74 14.85
N ALA A 5 -17.36 3.84 15.75
CA ALA A 5 -16.73 5.11 16.10
C ALA A 5 -15.83 5.65 14.98
N ILE A 6 -15.18 4.76 14.24
CA ILE A 6 -14.38 5.10 13.06
C ILE A 6 -15.29 5.63 11.93
N ASP A 7 -16.43 4.98 11.73
CA ASP A 7 -17.40 5.39 10.70
C ASP A 7 -17.96 6.78 10.99
N TYR A 8 -18.33 7.07 12.24
CA TYR A 8 -18.73 8.42 12.67
C TYR A 8 -17.63 9.45 12.44
N ALA A 9 -16.37 9.13 12.78
CA ALA A 9 -15.25 10.05 12.56
C ALA A 9 -15.02 10.34 11.06
N LYS A 10 -15.16 9.33 10.19
CA LYS A 10 -15.07 9.50 8.73
C LYS A 10 -16.19 10.38 8.19
N GLU A 11 -17.42 10.23 8.69
CA GLU A 11 -18.54 11.10 8.28
C GLU A 11 -18.33 12.55 8.73
N LEU A 12 -17.84 12.76 9.95
CA LEU A 12 -17.53 14.09 10.48
C LEU A 12 -16.44 14.78 9.66
N HIS A 13 -15.39 14.04 9.32
CA HIS A 13 -14.30 14.53 8.48
C HIS A 13 -14.80 14.94 7.09
N LYS A 14 -15.68 14.13 6.46
CA LYS A 14 -16.33 14.47 5.18
C LYS A 14 -17.25 15.69 5.27
N ALA A 15 -17.90 15.89 6.41
CA ALA A 15 -18.75 17.05 6.67
C ALA A 15 -17.93 18.33 6.96
N GLY A 16 -16.60 18.24 7.01
CA GLY A 16 -15.69 19.37 7.26
C GLY A 16 -15.63 19.79 8.74
N MET A 17 -16.08 18.94 9.66
CA MET A 17 -15.96 19.19 11.10
C MET A 17 -14.55 18.83 11.57
N THR A 18 -13.97 19.69 12.41
CA THR A 18 -12.57 19.53 12.87
C THR A 18 -12.46 19.04 14.32
N HIS A 19 -11.33 18.43 14.70
CA HIS A 19 -11.06 18.01 16.09
C HIS A 19 -11.06 19.20 17.07
N GLU A 20 -10.73 20.41 16.62
CA GLU A 20 -10.79 21.64 17.42
C GLU A 20 -12.22 21.98 17.82
N GLU A 21 -13.18 21.78 16.92
CA GLU A 21 -14.60 22.02 17.22
C GLU A 21 -15.13 21.00 18.23
N LEU A 22 -14.67 19.75 18.15
CA LEU A 22 -15.02 18.69 19.10
C LEU A 22 -14.26 18.79 20.43
N SER A 23 -13.11 19.47 20.49
CA SER A 23 -12.39 19.69 21.76
C SER A 23 -13.27 20.47 22.73
N SER A 24 -14.03 21.46 22.24
CA SER A 24 -14.96 22.24 23.05
C SER A 24 -16.04 21.38 23.70
N VAL A 25 -16.49 20.32 23.03
CA VAL A 25 -17.47 19.37 23.56
C VAL A 25 -16.83 18.51 24.64
N LYS A 26 -15.61 18.03 24.39
CA LYS A 26 -14.84 17.25 25.36
C LYS A 26 -14.59 18.03 26.65
N ASP A 27 -14.16 19.29 26.52
CA ASP A 27 -13.94 20.18 27.67
C ASP A 27 -15.21 20.36 28.50
N ILE A 28 -16.38 20.50 27.85
CA ILE A 28 -17.67 20.60 28.53
C ILE A 28 -18.03 19.30 29.26
N PHE A 29 -17.77 18.14 28.65
CA PHE A 29 -18.01 16.84 29.29
C PHE A 29 -17.08 16.59 30.47
N ASP A 30 -15.83 17.05 30.40
CA ASP A 30 -14.86 16.94 31.49
C ASP A 30 -15.18 17.89 32.65
N VAL A 31 -15.64 19.11 32.36
CA VAL A 31 -15.99 20.11 33.38
C VAL A 31 -17.37 19.84 34.00
N VAL A 32 -18.33 19.33 33.22
CA VAL A 32 -19.70 19.04 33.67
C VAL A 32 -20.10 17.61 33.28
N PRO A 33 -19.66 16.59 34.04
CA PRO A 33 -19.98 15.19 33.77
C PRO A 33 -21.48 14.90 33.72
N GLN A 34 -22.27 15.69 34.46
CA GLN A 34 -23.74 15.61 34.50
C GLN A 34 -24.39 15.76 33.13
N VAL A 35 -23.82 16.59 32.24
CA VAL A 35 -24.34 16.76 30.87
C VAL A 35 -24.14 15.48 30.07
N LYS A 36 -22.98 14.82 30.22
CA LYS A 36 -22.69 13.54 29.56
C LYS A 36 -23.61 12.43 30.10
N GLU A 37 -23.82 12.38 31.41
CA GLU A 37 -24.72 11.43 32.06
C GLU A 37 -26.17 11.61 31.59
N GLU A 38 -26.67 12.85 31.53
CA GLU A 38 -28.06 13.14 31.09
C GLU A 38 -28.29 12.83 29.61
N LEU A 39 -27.26 13.01 28.76
CA LEU A 39 -27.33 12.63 27.34
C LEU A 39 -27.24 11.11 27.14
N ASN A 40 -26.52 10.40 28.01
CA ASN A 40 -26.43 8.93 28.01
C ASN A 40 -27.64 8.24 28.65
N ASP A 41 -28.41 8.92 29.51
CA ASP A 41 -29.51 8.31 30.24
C ASP A 41 -30.68 7.93 29.29
N PRO A 42 -31.02 6.65 29.13
CA PRO A 42 -32.09 6.20 28.24
C PRO A 42 -33.50 6.58 28.75
N THR A 43 -33.64 7.00 30.02
CA THR A 43 -34.93 7.42 30.61
C THR A 43 -35.30 8.87 30.27
N VAL A 44 -34.33 9.66 29.80
CA VAL A 44 -34.55 11.05 29.36
C VAL A 44 -35.07 11.04 27.92
N SER A 45 -36.17 11.76 27.67
CA SER A 45 -36.75 11.86 26.33
C SER A 45 -35.81 12.56 25.34
N LEU A 46 -35.82 12.12 24.08
CA LEU A 46 -34.99 12.70 23.01
C LEU A 46 -35.18 14.22 22.87
N GLU A 47 -36.41 14.72 23.00
CA GLU A 47 -36.71 16.16 22.97
C GLU A 47 -35.96 16.95 24.04
N LYS A 48 -35.84 16.40 25.25
CA LYS A 48 -35.09 17.03 26.34
C LYS A 48 -33.58 17.01 26.05
N LYS A 49 -33.05 15.89 25.55
CA LYS A 49 -31.65 15.77 25.15
C LYS A 49 -31.29 16.80 24.06
N HIS A 50 -32.12 16.91 23.03
CA HIS A 50 -31.95 17.90 21.96
C HIS A 50 -32.01 19.34 22.48
N LEU A 51 -32.89 19.64 23.44
CA LEU A 51 -32.97 20.97 24.05
C LEU A 51 -31.72 21.32 24.85
N VAL A 52 -31.18 20.37 25.62
CA VAL A 52 -29.89 20.52 26.32
C VAL A 52 -28.78 20.79 25.31
N ILE A 53 -28.74 20.00 24.22
CA ILE A 53 -27.72 20.16 23.17
C ILE A 53 -27.78 21.56 22.54
N GLN A 54 -28.98 22.06 22.24
CA GLN A 54 -29.18 23.39 21.65
C GLN A 54 -28.80 24.55 22.57
N LYS A 55 -28.88 24.35 23.89
CA LYS A 55 -28.56 25.40 24.87
C LYS A 55 -27.08 25.43 25.25
N VAL A 56 -26.45 24.27 25.34
CA VAL A 56 -25.08 24.13 25.88
C VAL A 56 -24.02 24.20 24.78
N PHE A 57 -24.27 23.60 23.61
CA PHE A 57 -23.24 23.45 22.58
C PHE A 57 -23.39 24.44 21.42
N SER A 58 -22.28 24.73 20.75
CA SER A 58 -22.22 25.61 19.58
C SER A 58 -22.94 24.98 18.37
N LYS A 59 -23.39 25.80 17.41
CA LYS A 59 -24.23 25.33 16.29
C LYS A 59 -23.58 24.22 15.45
N ASN A 60 -22.26 24.21 15.35
CA ASN A 60 -21.53 23.31 14.46
C ASN A 60 -21.57 21.85 14.95
N VAL A 61 -21.49 21.62 16.27
CA VAL A 61 -21.47 20.28 16.88
C VAL A 61 -22.84 19.73 17.26
N ARG A 62 -23.90 20.55 17.17
CA ARG A 62 -25.27 20.14 17.55
C ARG A 62 -25.80 18.96 16.74
N ASN A 63 -25.63 19.01 15.43
CA ASN A 63 -26.16 17.97 14.54
C ASN A 63 -25.49 16.62 14.83
N PHE A 64 -24.19 16.63 15.10
CA PHE A 64 -23.44 15.44 15.49
C PHE A 64 -23.88 14.88 16.84
N LEU A 65 -24.00 15.75 17.87
CA LEU A 65 -24.47 15.32 19.19
C LEU A 65 -25.91 14.81 19.17
N GLN A 66 -26.77 15.41 18.34
CA GLN A 66 -28.13 14.93 18.11
C GLN A 66 -28.11 13.55 17.46
N LEU A 67 -27.29 13.34 16.44
CA LEU A 67 -27.13 12.05 15.77
C LEU A 67 -26.65 10.95 16.74
N LEU A 68 -25.69 11.25 17.62
CA LEU A 68 -25.25 10.32 18.67
C LEU A 68 -26.38 10.02 19.67
N CYS A 69 -27.17 11.01 20.05
CA CYS A 69 -28.32 10.80 20.94
C CYS A 69 -29.42 9.97 20.29
N ASP A 70 -29.71 10.20 19.01
CA ASP A 70 -30.75 9.49 18.27
C ASP A 70 -30.40 8.00 18.10
N ASN A 71 -29.11 7.69 17.95
CA ASN A 71 -28.60 6.32 17.84
C ASN A 71 -28.20 5.70 19.20
N ASN A 72 -28.33 6.43 20.30
CA ASN A 72 -27.93 6.02 21.65
C ASN A 72 -26.43 5.65 21.78
N ASP A 73 -25.58 6.33 21.00
CA ASP A 73 -24.14 6.09 20.84
C ASP A 73 -23.27 7.16 21.52
N VAL A 74 -23.85 7.98 22.40
CA VAL A 74 -23.15 9.08 23.10
C VAL A 74 -21.95 8.56 23.93
N ASN A 75 -21.98 7.28 24.35
CA ASN A 75 -20.87 6.58 24.99
C ASN A 75 -19.60 6.53 24.13
N LEU A 76 -19.77 6.47 22.79
CA LEU A 76 -18.69 6.32 21.82
C LEU A 76 -17.96 7.65 21.55
N PHE A 77 -18.42 8.77 22.10
CA PHE A 77 -17.86 10.10 21.85
C PHE A 77 -16.33 10.15 22.02
N GLU A 78 -15.79 9.53 23.08
CA GLU A 78 -14.33 9.50 23.32
C GLU A 78 -13.57 8.73 22.23
N GLU A 79 -14.16 7.66 21.72
CA GLU A 79 -13.57 6.88 20.64
C GLU A 79 -13.66 7.61 19.31
N VAL A 80 -14.79 8.28 19.03
CA VAL A 80 -14.97 9.11 17.83
C VAL A 80 -13.99 10.28 17.84
N TYR A 81 -13.82 10.95 19.00
CA TYR A 81 -12.88 12.05 19.16
C TYR A 81 -11.44 11.61 18.88
N LYS A 82 -11.03 10.45 19.41
CA LYS A 82 -9.70 9.87 19.14
C LYS A 82 -9.54 9.52 17.66
N ALA A 83 -10.54 8.87 17.05
CA ALA A 83 -10.51 8.49 15.65
C ALA A 83 -10.40 9.71 14.72
N LEU A 84 -11.16 10.79 14.99
CA LEU A 84 -11.09 12.02 14.20
C LEU A 84 -9.74 12.73 14.38
N THR A 85 -9.22 12.76 15.61
CA THR A 85 -7.88 13.31 15.88
C THR A 85 -6.80 12.54 15.13
N GLU A 86 -6.95 11.23 14.93
CA GLU A 86 -6.04 10.43 14.10
C GLU A 86 -6.17 10.70 12.60
N LEU A 87 -7.39 10.89 12.11
CA LEU A 87 -7.67 11.20 10.70
C LEU A 87 -7.12 12.59 10.30
N GLU A 88 -7.11 13.56 11.21
CA GLU A 88 -6.68 14.94 10.93
C GLU A 88 -5.18 15.20 11.09
N LYS A 89 -4.39 14.24 11.59
CA LYS A 89 -2.94 14.41 11.72
C LYS A 89 -2.31 14.61 10.34
N THR A 90 -1.53 15.68 10.17
CA THR A 90 -0.67 15.86 8.99
C THR A 90 0.37 14.73 8.91
N PRO A 91 0.96 14.46 7.73
CA PRO A 91 2.04 13.48 7.60
C PRO A 91 3.17 13.71 8.62
N GLU A 92 3.58 14.97 8.84
CA GLU A 92 4.62 15.30 9.83
C GLU A 92 4.19 15.02 11.29
N GLN A 93 2.89 15.09 11.59
CA GLN A 93 2.33 14.76 12.91
C GLN A 93 2.13 13.25 13.10
N LYS A 94 1.82 12.48 12.05
CA LYS A 94 1.83 11.01 12.08
C LYS A 94 3.23 10.46 12.33
N GLU A 95 4.26 11.17 11.86
CA GLU A 95 5.68 10.86 12.10
C GLU A 95 6.18 11.22 13.51
N SER A 96 5.37 11.88 14.35
CA SER A 96 5.75 12.27 15.72
C SER A 96 5.63 11.14 16.77
N SER A 97 5.08 9.99 16.39
CA SER A 97 4.97 8.79 17.22
C SER A 97 5.48 7.57 16.48
N ALA A 98 6.31 6.77 17.14
CA ALA A 98 6.87 5.53 16.61
C ALA A 98 6.45 4.35 17.48
N VAL A 99 6.04 3.25 16.83
CA VAL A 99 5.72 1.99 17.50
C VAL A 99 6.83 1.00 17.22
N LEU A 100 7.48 0.51 18.26
CA LEU A 100 8.47 -0.55 18.18
C LEU A 100 7.84 -1.86 18.65
N THR A 101 7.67 -2.78 17.70
CA THR A 101 7.17 -4.12 17.96
C THR A 101 8.33 -5.10 18.13
N TYR A 102 8.37 -5.87 19.22
CA TYR A 102 9.48 -6.78 19.54
C TYR A 102 9.03 -8.09 20.19
N VAL A 103 9.87 -9.12 20.09
CA VAL A 103 9.67 -10.43 20.76
C VAL A 103 10.35 -10.46 22.12
N GLU A 104 11.65 -10.12 22.14
CA GLU A 104 12.47 -9.93 23.33
C GLU A 104 12.82 -8.45 23.47
N ALA A 105 12.80 -7.94 24.70
CA ALA A 105 13.05 -6.53 24.94
C ALA A 105 14.44 -6.16 24.39
N PRO A 106 14.54 -5.14 23.51
CA PRO A 106 15.82 -4.71 22.97
C PRO A 106 16.74 -4.23 24.10
N SER A 107 18.03 -4.51 23.99
CA SER A 107 19.04 -4.03 24.94
C SER A 107 19.15 -2.50 24.91
N ASP A 108 19.72 -1.90 25.95
CA ASP A 108 19.93 -0.45 26.03
C ASP A 108 20.76 0.08 24.84
N GLU A 109 21.73 -0.71 24.35
CA GLU A 109 22.51 -0.38 23.15
C GLU A 109 21.66 -0.41 21.88
N GLN A 110 20.76 -1.39 21.75
CA GLN A 110 19.85 -1.50 20.61
C GLN A 110 18.83 -0.36 20.61
N LEU A 111 18.28 -0.01 21.77
CA LEU A 111 17.38 1.13 21.94
C LEU A 111 18.07 2.46 21.60
N ALA A 112 19.33 2.64 22.02
CA ALA A 112 20.11 3.81 21.66
C ALA A 112 20.38 3.89 20.14
N GLY A 113 20.65 2.74 19.51
CA GLY A 113 20.79 2.63 18.06
C GLY A 113 19.51 3.00 17.30
N ILE A 114 18.35 2.49 17.75
CA ILE A 114 17.04 2.78 17.16
C ILE A 114 16.69 4.27 17.33
N LYS A 115 16.95 4.86 18.50
CA LYS A 115 16.74 6.31 18.71
C LYS A 115 17.62 7.17 17.80
N LYS A 116 18.90 6.84 17.65
CA LYS A 116 19.81 7.50 16.69
C LYS A 116 19.34 7.34 15.24
N PHE A 117 18.80 6.18 14.90
CA PHE A 117 18.25 5.93 13.57
C PHE A 117 17.03 6.82 13.31
N ILE A 118 16.09 6.89 14.26
CA ILE A 118 14.91 7.75 14.19
C ILE A 118 15.31 9.23 14.05
N GLU A 119 16.25 9.69 14.87
CA GLU A 119 16.76 11.08 14.82
C GLU A 119 17.40 11.40 13.46
N LYS A 120 18.12 10.44 12.87
CA LYS A 120 18.78 10.62 11.57
C LYS A 120 17.78 10.65 10.40
N GLU A 121 16.85 9.70 10.36
CA GLU A 121 15.92 9.55 9.22
C GLU A 121 14.72 10.50 9.26
N PHE A 122 14.21 10.81 10.45
CA PHE A 122 13.01 11.63 10.60
C PHE A 122 13.31 13.05 11.08
N HIS A 123 14.60 13.38 11.31
CA HIS A 123 15.06 14.69 11.79
C HIS A 123 14.30 15.21 13.04
N ASN A 124 13.71 14.30 13.81
CA ASN A 124 12.87 14.60 14.96
C ASN A 124 13.34 13.80 16.19
N PRO A 125 14.06 14.44 17.13
CA PRO A 125 14.61 13.76 18.31
C PRO A 125 13.57 13.45 19.40
N ASP A 126 12.37 14.04 19.34
CA ASP A 126 11.33 13.92 20.37
C ASP A 126 10.20 12.94 20.00
N ILE A 127 10.41 12.09 19.00
CA ILE A 127 9.43 11.07 18.60
C ILE A 127 9.11 10.16 19.80
N LYS A 128 7.83 10.10 20.19
CA LYS A 128 7.38 9.24 21.28
C LYS A 128 7.43 7.78 20.83
N LEU A 129 8.29 6.99 21.45
CA LEU A 129 8.44 5.57 21.17
C LEU A 129 7.52 4.74 22.07
N GLU A 130 6.51 4.10 21.49
CA GLU A 130 5.66 3.11 22.16
C GLU A 130 6.18 1.70 21.90
N MET A 131 6.29 0.91 22.96
CA MET A 131 6.88 -0.42 22.94
C MET A 131 5.79 -1.49 23.04
N VAL A 132 5.60 -2.25 21.95
CA VAL A 132 4.57 -3.29 21.86
C VAL A 132 5.23 -4.66 21.77
N LYS A 133 4.83 -5.60 22.63
CA LYS A 133 5.33 -6.98 22.58
C LYS A 133 4.44 -7.83 21.66
N ASP A 134 5.00 -8.38 20.59
CA ASP A 134 4.30 -9.30 19.69
C ASP A 134 5.06 -10.64 19.56
N PRO A 135 4.50 -11.76 20.07
CA PRO A 135 5.10 -13.08 19.94
C PRO A 135 5.18 -13.62 18.50
N SER A 136 4.44 -13.04 17.55
CA SER A 136 4.34 -13.56 16.17
C SER A 136 5.62 -13.38 15.35
N LEU A 137 6.47 -12.42 15.73
CA LEU A 137 7.68 -12.04 15.02
C LEU A 137 8.81 -13.08 15.06
N LYS A 138 8.69 -14.13 15.90
CA LYS A 138 9.70 -15.17 16.21
C LYS A 138 11.03 -14.63 16.78
N SER A 139 11.66 -13.64 16.13
CA SER A 139 12.92 -13.00 16.52
C SER A 139 13.14 -11.67 15.76
N GLY A 140 13.66 -10.65 16.46
CA GLY A 140 13.92 -9.30 15.94
C GLY A 140 12.88 -8.24 16.36
N PHE A 141 12.94 -7.07 15.71
CA PHE A 141 12.06 -5.93 15.98
C PHE A 141 11.62 -5.23 14.70
N VAL A 142 10.41 -4.68 14.72
CA VAL A 142 9.81 -3.89 13.62
C VAL A 142 9.49 -2.51 14.16
N LEU A 143 9.98 -1.48 13.47
CA LEU A 143 9.70 -0.09 13.80
C LEU A 143 8.71 0.47 12.79
N LYS A 144 7.58 0.96 13.28
CA LYS A 144 6.59 1.67 12.48
C LYS A 144 6.60 3.14 12.86
N VAL A 145 6.79 4.02 11.89
CA VAL A 145 6.72 5.48 12.05
C VAL A 145 5.81 6.02 10.95
N GLY A 146 4.62 6.52 11.32
CA GLY A 146 3.60 6.89 10.34
C GLY A 146 3.23 5.73 9.39
N SER A 147 3.41 5.97 8.09
CA SER A 147 3.21 5.00 6.99
C SER A 147 4.45 4.15 6.66
N LYS A 148 5.61 4.43 7.28
CA LYS A 148 6.86 3.69 7.04
C LYS A 148 7.04 2.57 8.06
N GLU A 149 7.35 1.37 7.58
CA GLU A 149 7.69 0.20 8.38
C GLU A 149 9.13 -0.23 8.06
N TYR A 150 9.96 -0.31 9.10
CA TYR A 150 11.32 -0.83 9.05
C TYR A 150 11.35 -2.17 9.76
N ASP A 151 11.51 -3.23 8.99
CA ASP A 151 11.49 -4.60 9.49
C ASP A 151 12.92 -5.14 9.61
N TRP A 152 13.39 -5.32 10.85
CA TRP A 152 14.68 -5.98 11.16
C TRP A 152 14.50 -7.41 11.69
N SER A 153 13.33 -8.02 11.48
CA SER A 153 13.04 -9.41 11.85
C SER A 153 13.88 -10.41 11.07
N GLU A 154 14.02 -11.62 11.61
CA GLU A 154 14.68 -12.73 10.91
C GLU A 154 14.03 -13.05 9.56
N LYS A 155 12.71 -12.87 9.43
CA LYS A 155 12.00 -13.10 8.18
C LYS A 155 12.48 -12.15 7.08
N ALA A 156 12.57 -10.85 7.39
CA ALA A 156 13.08 -9.85 6.46
C ALA A 156 14.55 -10.13 6.07
N ARG A 157 15.37 -10.57 7.03
CA ARG A 157 16.77 -10.98 6.78
C ARG A 157 16.85 -12.16 5.81
N ILE A 158 16.03 -13.19 6.01
CA ILE A 158 15.99 -14.37 5.14
C ILE A 158 15.51 -14.01 3.73
N ASP A 159 14.49 -13.16 3.61
CA ASP A 159 13.98 -12.75 2.30
C ASP A 159 15.00 -11.89 1.54
N GLN A 160 15.70 -10.97 2.22
CA GLN A 160 16.82 -10.23 1.64
C GLN A 160 17.96 -11.15 1.20
N LEU A 161 18.32 -12.14 2.02
CA LEU A 161 19.34 -13.13 1.68
C LEU A 161 18.94 -13.97 0.46
N LYS A 162 17.70 -14.47 0.41
CA LYS A 162 17.17 -15.20 -0.76
C LYS A 162 17.24 -14.36 -2.03
N SER A 163 16.83 -13.09 -1.96
CA SER A 163 16.87 -12.20 -3.13
C SER A 163 18.30 -11.93 -3.61
N SER A 164 19.26 -11.82 -2.70
CA SER A 164 20.68 -11.62 -3.01
C SER A 164 21.29 -12.87 -3.64
N ILE A 165 20.98 -14.05 -3.10
CA ILE A 165 21.41 -15.34 -3.65
C ILE A 165 20.80 -15.56 -5.04
N ALA A 166 19.50 -15.30 -5.24
CA ALA A 166 18.84 -15.44 -6.54
C ALA A 166 19.49 -14.53 -7.61
N LYS A 167 19.85 -13.30 -7.23
CA LYS A 167 20.55 -12.35 -8.12
C LYS A 167 21.97 -12.82 -8.47
N ALA A 168 22.69 -13.41 -7.51
CA ALA A 168 24.03 -13.96 -7.71
C ALA A 168 24.02 -15.23 -8.57
N VAL A 169 23.00 -16.08 -8.42
CA VAL A 169 22.86 -17.32 -9.21
C VAL A 169 22.39 -17.02 -10.65
N GLY A 170 21.50 -16.03 -10.84
CA GLY A 170 20.98 -15.66 -12.16
C GLY A 170 21.95 -14.91 -13.08
N THR A 171 23.08 -14.43 -12.57
CA THR A 171 24.10 -13.69 -13.35
C THR A 171 25.28 -14.57 -13.79
N GLY A 172 25.32 -15.84 -13.37
CA GLY A 172 26.36 -16.79 -13.74
C GLY A 172 25.92 -17.76 -14.83
N SER A 173 26.59 -17.72 -15.99
CA SER A 173 26.48 -18.73 -17.04
C SER A 173 26.59 -20.16 -16.49
N ALA A 174 25.80 -21.06 -17.06
CA ALA A 174 25.69 -22.47 -16.70
C ALA A 174 27.06 -23.14 -16.49
N THR A 175 27.33 -23.61 -15.25
CA THR A 175 28.12 -24.78 -14.82
C THR A 175 28.70 -24.54 -13.42
N ALA A 176 27.87 -24.63 -12.37
CA ALA A 176 28.39 -24.62 -11.00
C ALA A 176 28.45 -26.06 -10.47
N SER A 177 29.68 -26.58 -10.29
CA SER A 177 29.88 -27.78 -9.45
C SER A 177 29.46 -27.45 -8.01
N GLU A 178 29.08 -28.46 -7.22
CA GLU A 178 28.63 -28.30 -5.81
C GLU A 178 29.56 -27.42 -4.97
N LYS A 179 30.88 -27.42 -5.25
CA LYS A 179 31.85 -26.55 -4.58
C LYS A 179 31.74 -25.07 -4.96
N GLY A 180 31.42 -24.77 -6.22
CA GLY A 180 31.23 -23.40 -6.70
C GLY A 180 30.00 -22.74 -6.09
N ILE A 181 28.91 -23.51 -5.96
CA ILE A 181 27.66 -23.06 -5.32
C ILE A 181 27.92 -22.74 -3.84
N LEU A 182 28.65 -23.61 -3.12
CA LEU A 182 28.99 -23.38 -1.71
C LEU A 182 29.84 -22.12 -1.52
N SER A 183 30.87 -21.92 -2.35
CA SER A 183 31.72 -20.72 -2.26
C SER A 183 30.99 -19.42 -2.61
N ILE A 184 30.02 -19.46 -3.54
CA ILE A 184 29.17 -18.31 -3.85
C ILE A 184 28.21 -18.04 -2.69
N LEU A 185 27.66 -19.08 -2.06
CA LEU A 185 26.81 -18.94 -0.87
C LEU A 185 27.60 -18.40 0.33
N GLU A 186 28.80 -18.92 0.60
CA GLU A 186 29.68 -18.47 1.69
C GLU A 186 30.09 -17.01 1.50
N ALA A 187 30.54 -16.62 0.30
CA ALA A 187 30.89 -15.23 0.00
C ALA A 187 29.69 -14.27 0.13
N ASN A 188 28.49 -14.69 -0.33
CA ASN A 188 27.28 -13.86 -0.17
C ASN A 188 26.80 -13.78 1.28
N ILE A 189 27.07 -14.78 2.12
CA ILE A 189 26.78 -14.74 3.55
C ILE A 189 27.76 -13.80 4.28
N GLU A 190 29.04 -13.80 3.89
CA GLU A 190 30.07 -12.92 4.47
C GLU A 190 29.86 -11.44 4.08
N ASP A 191 29.44 -11.16 2.85
CA ASP A 191 29.17 -9.80 2.35
C ASP A 191 27.72 -9.31 2.62
N PHE A 192 26.90 -10.08 3.33
CA PHE A 192 25.51 -9.71 3.62
C PHE A 192 25.42 -8.55 4.61
N GLN A 193 25.39 -7.33 4.09
CA GLN A 193 24.97 -6.15 4.86
C GLN A 193 23.45 -5.99 4.75
N LEU A 194 22.78 -5.96 5.89
CA LEU A 194 21.36 -5.60 6.00
C LEU A 194 21.14 -4.19 5.48
N GLU A 195 20.72 -4.07 4.22
CA GLU A 195 20.19 -2.81 3.71
C GLU A 195 18.88 -2.52 4.45
N VAL A 196 18.88 -1.47 5.27
CA VAL A 196 17.67 -0.89 5.83
C VAL A 196 16.91 -0.26 4.67
N LYS A 197 15.94 -0.99 4.12
CA LYS A 197 15.00 -0.43 3.14
C LYS A 197 13.78 0.03 3.90
N ASP A 198 13.55 1.33 3.89
CA ASP A 198 12.26 1.87 4.24
C ASP A 198 11.23 1.28 3.28
N LYS A 199 10.21 0.63 3.84
CA LYS A 199 9.06 0.19 3.07
C LYS A 199 7.88 0.99 3.58
N GLU A 200 7.28 1.74 2.68
CA GLU A 200 5.99 2.33 2.92
C GLU A 200 4.93 1.23 2.79
N ILE A 201 4.17 1.02 3.87
CA ILE A 201 3.20 -0.07 3.97
C ILE A 201 1.81 0.52 4.12
N GLY A 202 0.99 0.21 3.14
CA GLY A 202 -0.43 0.54 3.15
C GLY A 202 -1.28 -0.57 3.75
N VAL A 203 -2.51 -0.19 4.08
CA VAL A 203 -3.57 -1.07 4.58
C VAL A 203 -4.77 -0.94 3.66
N VAL A 204 -5.34 -2.07 3.25
CA VAL A 204 -6.57 -2.09 2.44
C VAL A 204 -7.75 -1.67 3.30
N ASN A 205 -8.42 -0.60 2.91
CA ASN A 205 -9.66 -0.14 3.54
C ASN A 205 -10.89 -0.86 2.97
N TRP A 206 -10.87 -1.11 1.67
CA TRP A 206 -11.99 -1.73 0.97
C TRP A 206 -11.49 -2.45 -0.28
N VAL A 207 -12.16 -3.55 -0.63
CA VAL A 207 -11.90 -4.30 -1.86
C VAL A 207 -13.23 -4.78 -2.46
N GLY A 208 -13.37 -4.66 -3.77
CA GLY A 208 -14.52 -5.18 -4.52
C GLY A 208 -14.36 -4.97 -6.02
N ASP A 209 -14.90 -5.90 -6.81
CA ASP A 209 -14.88 -5.89 -8.27
C ASP A 209 -13.46 -5.71 -8.86
N GLY A 210 -12.44 -6.28 -8.21
CA GLY A 210 -11.05 -6.16 -8.64
C GLY A 210 -10.39 -4.80 -8.37
N ILE A 211 -11.02 -3.93 -7.57
CA ILE A 211 -10.48 -2.64 -7.14
C ILE A 211 -10.27 -2.68 -5.62
N ALA A 212 -9.12 -2.20 -5.16
CA ALA A 212 -8.80 -2.04 -3.75
C ALA A 212 -8.46 -0.57 -3.43
N ASN A 213 -9.02 -0.04 -2.34
CA ASN A 213 -8.63 1.24 -1.79
C ASN A 213 -7.63 1.02 -0.66
N VAL A 214 -6.47 1.66 -0.77
CA VAL A 214 -5.34 1.47 0.14
C VAL A 214 -4.99 2.80 0.78
N ASP A 215 -4.82 2.82 2.10
CA ASP A 215 -4.33 3.97 2.88
C ASP A 215 -2.90 3.69 3.37
N GLY A 216 -2.06 4.72 3.50
CA GLY A 216 -0.69 4.61 4.01
C GLY A 216 0.39 4.35 2.95
N ILE A 217 0.08 4.54 1.66
CA ILE A 217 1.06 4.56 0.56
C ILE A 217 1.10 5.94 -0.09
N ASP A 218 1.40 6.96 0.73
CA ASP A 218 1.28 8.38 0.41
C ASP A 218 2.16 8.81 -0.76
N HIS A 219 3.32 8.15 -0.93
CA HIS A 219 4.25 8.46 -2.00
C HIS A 219 4.06 7.60 -3.25
N ALA A 220 2.98 6.81 -3.33
CA ALA A 220 2.65 6.02 -4.51
C ALA A 220 2.33 6.92 -5.71
N PHE A 221 2.77 6.51 -6.90
CA PHE A 221 2.52 7.26 -8.13
C PHE A 221 1.64 6.47 -9.10
N TYR A 222 0.96 7.19 -9.99
CA TYR A 222 0.12 6.60 -11.04
C TYR A 222 0.92 5.59 -11.87
N GLY A 223 0.34 4.42 -12.09
CA GLY A 223 0.98 3.33 -12.82
C GLY A 223 2.03 2.56 -12.03
N GLU A 224 2.25 2.85 -10.74
CA GLU A 224 3.14 2.04 -9.89
C GLU A 224 2.54 0.65 -9.62
N ILE A 225 3.38 -0.38 -9.64
CA ILE A 225 3.00 -1.72 -9.18
C ILE A 225 3.10 -1.79 -7.66
N VAL A 226 2.08 -2.35 -7.02
CA VAL A 226 2.07 -2.68 -5.59
C VAL A 226 1.87 -4.17 -5.40
N ILE A 227 2.33 -4.70 -4.28
CA ILE A 227 2.23 -6.12 -3.94
C ILE A 227 1.47 -6.24 -2.63
N PHE A 228 0.41 -7.04 -2.65
CA PHE A 228 -0.40 -7.36 -1.48
C PHE A 228 0.26 -8.49 -0.70
N ASP A 229 -0.05 -8.61 0.59
CA ASP A 229 0.43 -9.67 1.47
C ASP A 229 0.10 -11.09 0.98
N SER A 230 -1.00 -11.25 0.24
CA SER A 230 -1.39 -12.47 -0.46
C SER A 230 -0.45 -12.84 -1.63
N GLY A 231 0.38 -11.89 -2.09
CA GLY A 231 1.22 -12.04 -3.28
C GLY A 231 0.54 -11.55 -4.57
N VAL A 232 -0.75 -11.20 -4.51
CA VAL A 232 -1.45 -10.55 -5.62
C VAL A 232 -0.75 -9.23 -5.94
N LYS A 233 -0.56 -8.97 -7.23
CA LYS A 233 -0.02 -7.69 -7.71
C LYS A 233 -1.18 -6.77 -8.06
N GLY A 234 -0.99 -5.47 -7.88
CA GLY A 234 -1.92 -4.46 -8.36
C GLY A 234 -1.19 -3.29 -8.97
N MET A 235 -1.94 -2.43 -9.66
CA MET A 235 -1.45 -1.19 -10.25
C MET A 235 -2.22 -0.01 -9.70
N VAL A 236 -1.49 1.02 -9.29
CA VAL A 236 -2.05 2.28 -8.83
C VAL A 236 -2.71 2.99 -10.02
N GLN A 237 -4.02 3.23 -9.91
CA GLN A 237 -4.81 3.87 -10.96
C GLN A 237 -5.31 5.26 -10.55
N ASP A 238 -5.57 5.47 -9.25
CA ASP A 238 -6.07 6.73 -8.70
C ASP A 238 -5.29 7.09 -7.44
N VAL A 239 -4.87 8.34 -7.30
CA VAL A 239 -4.13 8.85 -6.14
C VAL A 239 -4.92 10.02 -5.57
N ARG A 240 -5.55 9.81 -4.42
CA ARG A 240 -6.32 10.82 -3.70
C ARG A 240 -5.54 11.26 -2.47
N ARG A 241 -6.09 12.24 -1.75
CA ARG A 241 -5.44 12.84 -0.58
C ARG A 241 -5.20 11.84 0.55
N ASP A 242 -6.17 10.96 0.79
CA ASP A 242 -6.21 10.07 1.95
C ASP A 242 -6.30 8.58 1.54
N GLU A 243 -6.40 8.28 0.25
CA GLU A 243 -6.50 6.92 -0.25
C GLU A 243 -5.93 6.79 -1.67
N VAL A 244 -5.43 5.59 -1.98
CA VAL A 244 -4.92 5.22 -3.30
C VAL A 244 -5.77 4.08 -3.85
N GLY A 245 -6.33 4.29 -5.03
CA GLY A 245 -7.10 3.30 -5.78
C GLY A 245 -6.17 2.40 -6.58
N VAL A 246 -6.25 1.10 -6.32
CA VAL A 246 -5.41 0.06 -6.93
C VAL A 246 -6.28 -0.93 -7.69
N ILE A 247 -5.96 -1.18 -8.96
CA ILE A 247 -6.55 -2.27 -9.73
C ILE A 247 -5.77 -3.55 -9.45
N LEU A 248 -6.47 -4.64 -9.13
CA LEU A 248 -5.86 -5.94 -8.83
C LEU A 248 -5.60 -6.73 -10.12
N PHE A 249 -4.41 -7.32 -10.23
CA PHE A 249 -4.02 -8.25 -11.28
C PHE A 249 -4.07 -9.69 -10.77
N GLY A 250 -5.27 -10.12 -10.37
CA GLY A 250 -5.50 -11.44 -9.78
C GLY A 250 -6.91 -11.56 -9.22
N SER A 251 -7.13 -12.59 -8.39
CA SER A 251 -8.41 -12.75 -7.70
C SER A 251 -8.50 -11.78 -6.53
N ASP A 252 -9.63 -11.07 -6.44
CA ASP A 252 -10.00 -10.21 -5.32
C ASP A 252 -10.33 -10.99 -4.04
N ILE A 253 -10.65 -12.29 -4.14
CA ILE A 253 -10.96 -13.17 -3.00
C ILE A 253 -9.77 -13.29 -2.02
N GLU A 254 -8.54 -13.21 -2.55
CA GLU A 254 -7.32 -13.35 -1.76
C GLU A 254 -6.96 -12.08 -0.99
N VAL A 255 -7.53 -10.93 -1.39
CA VAL A 255 -7.29 -9.63 -0.76
C VAL A 255 -8.47 -9.31 0.16
N LYS A 256 -8.20 -8.83 1.37
CA LYS A 256 -9.25 -8.48 2.34
C LYS A 256 -9.01 -7.10 2.92
N GLU A 257 -10.04 -6.53 3.51
CA GLU A 257 -9.88 -5.37 4.39
C GLU A 257 -8.85 -5.69 5.49
N GLY A 258 -7.93 -4.76 5.72
CA GLY A 258 -6.80 -4.93 6.62
C GLY A 258 -5.56 -5.61 5.99
N SER A 259 -5.65 -6.13 4.76
CA SER A 259 -4.48 -6.68 4.05
C SER A 259 -3.38 -5.61 3.93
N LYS A 260 -2.12 -6.03 4.11
CA LYS A 260 -0.98 -5.14 3.92
C LYS A 260 -0.62 -5.03 2.44
N VAL A 261 -0.25 -3.82 2.03
CA VAL A 261 0.19 -3.51 0.67
C VAL A 261 1.56 -2.86 0.73
N VAL A 262 2.47 -3.33 -0.12
CA VAL A 262 3.83 -2.81 -0.19
C VAL A 262 4.10 -2.25 -1.58
N ARG A 263 4.71 -1.08 -1.60
CA ARG A 263 5.14 -0.40 -2.82
C ARG A 263 6.34 -1.09 -3.46
N THR A 264 6.38 -1.11 -4.80
CA THR A 264 7.56 -1.62 -5.53
C THR A 264 8.47 -0.50 -6.02
N GLY A 265 7.99 0.74 -6.07
CA GLY A 265 8.70 1.89 -6.66
C GLY A 265 8.92 1.77 -8.16
N LYS A 266 8.27 0.81 -8.83
CA LYS A 266 8.41 0.56 -10.26
C LYS A 266 7.11 0.81 -10.98
N MET A 267 7.19 1.52 -12.10
CA MET A 267 6.07 1.65 -13.03
C MET A 267 5.72 0.29 -13.63
N ALA A 268 4.44 0.09 -13.91
CA ALA A 268 3.90 -1.10 -14.54
C ALA A 268 4.65 -1.39 -15.84
N GLY A 269 5.18 -2.59 -15.91
CA GLY A 269 6.11 -3.03 -16.93
C GLY A 269 6.20 -4.54 -16.95
N VAL A 270 6.71 -5.03 -18.05
CA VAL A 270 6.90 -6.46 -18.30
C VAL A 270 8.38 -6.77 -18.47
N PRO A 271 8.84 -7.94 -18.01
CA PRO A 271 10.16 -8.45 -18.39
C PRO A 271 10.23 -8.64 -19.92
N VAL A 272 11.38 -8.34 -20.50
CA VAL A 272 11.63 -8.47 -21.94
C VAL A 272 12.97 -9.15 -22.20
N GLY A 273 13.09 -9.81 -23.34
CA GLY A 273 14.32 -10.48 -23.76
C GLY A 273 14.06 -11.54 -24.81
N GLU A 274 15.13 -12.07 -25.40
CA GLU A 274 15.04 -13.12 -26.42
C GLU A 274 14.55 -14.46 -25.82
N GLY A 275 14.72 -14.66 -24.50
CA GLY A 275 14.24 -15.84 -23.78
C GLY A 275 12.72 -16.06 -23.82
N PHE A 276 11.95 -15.05 -24.22
CA PHE A 276 10.50 -15.14 -24.38
C PHE A 276 10.07 -15.77 -25.72
N LEU A 277 10.97 -15.88 -26.70
CA LEU A 277 10.63 -16.46 -28.00
C LEU A 277 10.21 -17.92 -27.86
N GLY A 278 9.00 -18.23 -28.34
CA GLY A 278 8.42 -19.58 -28.29
C GLY A 278 7.88 -20.01 -26.91
N ARG A 279 7.81 -19.08 -25.95
CA ARG A 279 7.18 -19.29 -24.64
C ARG A 279 5.72 -18.79 -24.65
N ILE A 280 4.92 -19.30 -23.73
CA ILE A 280 3.58 -18.76 -23.45
C ILE A 280 3.63 -18.05 -22.12
N VAL A 281 3.23 -16.77 -22.12
CA VAL A 281 3.27 -15.90 -20.94
C VAL A 281 1.94 -15.22 -20.70
N ASP A 282 1.68 -14.88 -19.45
CA ASP A 282 0.56 -14.03 -19.06
C ASP A 282 0.82 -12.54 -19.39
N ALA A 283 -0.16 -11.68 -19.08
CA ALA A 283 -0.06 -10.24 -19.33
C ALA A 283 1.02 -9.52 -18.47
N LEU A 284 1.50 -10.16 -17.40
CA LEU A 284 2.57 -9.65 -16.54
C LEU A 284 3.96 -10.20 -16.92
N GLY A 285 4.02 -11.07 -17.93
CA GLY A 285 5.24 -11.73 -18.40
C GLY A 285 5.65 -12.97 -17.61
N SER A 286 4.76 -13.54 -16.79
CA SER A 286 5.01 -14.80 -16.09
C SER A 286 4.74 -15.98 -17.05
N PRO A 287 5.60 -17.02 -17.06
CA PRO A 287 5.39 -18.19 -17.91
C PRO A 287 4.19 -19.03 -17.44
N ILE A 288 3.34 -19.44 -18.38
CA ILE A 288 2.18 -20.32 -18.15
C ILE A 288 2.25 -21.63 -18.96
N ASP A 289 3.42 -21.95 -19.50
CA ASP A 289 3.68 -23.12 -20.33
C ASP A 289 4.40 -24.27 -19.59
N ASP A 290 4.52 -24.19 -18.26
CA ASP A 290 5.18 -25.18 -17.38
C ASP A 290 6.64 -25.52 -17.74
N LYS A 291 7.31 -24.70 -18.56
CA LYS A 291 8.72 -24.90 -18.96
C LYS A 291 9.73 -24.23 -18.01
N GLY A 292 9.30 -23.83 -16.82
CA GLY A 292 10.10 -23.13 -15.82
C GLY A 292 10.25 -21.63 -16.10
N ASP A 293 11.10 -20.95 -15.35
CA ASP A 293 11.26 -19.50 -15.43
C ASP A 293 11.89 -19.04 -16.77
N ILE A 294 11.61 -17.79 -17.14
CA ILE A 294 12.21 -17.15 -18.32
C ILE A 294 13.29 -16.18 -17.83
N GLN A 295 14.51 -16.32 -18.36
CA GLN A 295 15.55 -15.35 -18.14
C GLN A 295 15.24 -14.08 -18.95
N ALA A 296 14.97 -12.98 -18.23
CA ALA A 296 14.73 -11.68 -18.83
C ALA A 296 16.04 -10.89 -18.96
N ASP A 297 16.22 -10.23 -20.10
CA ASP A 297 17.38 -9.38 -20.38
C ASP A 297 17.16 -7.95 -19.86
N GLY A 298 15.90 -7.55 -19.71
CA GLY A 298 15.53 -6.23 -19.22
C GLY A 298 14.09 -6.15 -18.74
N TYR A 299 13.71 -4.93 -18.37
CA TYR A 299 12.37 -4.58 -17.92
C TYR A 299 11.89 -3.37 -18.71
N ARG A 300 10.72 -3.48 -19.34
CA ARG A 300 10.16 -2.40 -20.15
C ARG A 300 8.82 -1.96 -19.57
N PRO A 301 8.65 -0.67 -19.25
CA PRO A 301 7.36 -0.14 -18.84
C PRO A 301 6.32 -0.28 -19.96
N VAL A 302 5.08 -0.61 -19.60
CA VAL A 302 3.98 -0.76 -20.56
C VAL A 302 3.60 0.60 -21.16
N GLU A 303 3.52 1.62 -20.31
CA GLU A 303 3.23 3.00 -20.71
C GLU A 303 4.50 3.76 -21.14
N CYS A 304 5.16 3.28 -22.19
CA CYS A 304 6.28 4.01 -22.80
C CYS A 304 5.80 4.95 -23.91
N GLU A 305 6.43 6.12 -24.04
CA GLU A 305 6.12 7.06 -25.10
C GLU A 305 6.34 6.44 -26.48
N ALA A 306 5.45 6.75 -27.42
CA ALA A 306 5.57 6.30 -28.79
C ALA A 306 6.68 7.08 -29.51
N PRO A 307 7.39 6.46 -30.47
CA PRO A 307 8.43 7.15 -31.23
C PRO A 307 7.90 8.40 -31.95
N GLY A 308 8.68 9.48 -31.89
CA GLY A 308 8.36 10.77 -32.50
C GLY A 308 8.36 10.73 -34.03
N ILE A 309 7.87 11.80 -34.69
CA ILE A 309 7.81 11.85 -36.17
C ILE A 309 9.21 11.74 -36.79
N THR A 310 10.20 12.40 -36.19
CA THR A 310 11.61 12.41 -36.66
C THR A 310 12.33 11.09 -36.46
N GLU A 311 11.88 10.26 -35.52
CA GLU A 311 12.45 8.93 -35.24
C GLU A 311 11.89 7.85 -36.18
N ARG A 312 10.81 8.17 -36.89
CA ARG A 312 10.14 7.25 -37.80
C ARG A 312 10.78 7.30 -39.19
N LYS A 313 10.73 6.16 -39.85
CA LYS A 313 11.07 6.00 -41.26
C LYS A 313 9.80 5.64 -42.05
N SER A 314 9.70 6.14 -43.28
CA SER A 314 8.64 5.71 -44.19
C SER A 314 8.66 4.19 -44.37
N VAL A 315 7.47 3.58 -44.29
CA VAL A 315 7.30 2.14 -44.47
C VAL A 315 7.59 1.78 -45.93
N SER A 316 8.65 1.01 -46.17
CA SER A 316 9.10 0.64 -47.52
C SER A 316 9.42 -0.84 -47.68
N VAL A 317 9.28 -1.64 -46.62
CA VAL A 317 9.61 -3.08 -46.63
C VAL A 317 8.31 -3.87 -46.49
N PRO A 318 7.99 -4.78 -47.42
CA PRO A 318 6.78 -5.60 -47.31
C PRO A 318 6.87 -6.59 -46.14
N MET A 319 5.70 -6.88 -45.55
CA MET A 319 5.48 -7.97 -44.60
C MET A 319 4.56 -8.99 -45.28
N GLU A 320 5.16 -10.07 -45.77
CA GLU A 320 4.42 -11.09 -46.53
C GLU A 320 3.51 -11.90 -45.60
N THR A 321 2.23 -11.97 -45.95
CA THR A 321 1.25 -12.78 -45.22
C THR A 321 1.12 -14.18 -45.80
N GLY A 322 1.47 -14.36 -47.08
CA GLY A 322 1.27 -15.61 -47.82
C GLY A 322 -0.15 -15.77 -48.36
N LEU A 323 -1.03 -14.78 -48.17
CA LEU A 323 -2.40 -14.77 -48.64
C LEU A 323 -2.49 -13.90 -49.89
N LEU A 324 -2.71 -14.52 -51.06
CA LEU A 324 -2.72 -13.82 -52.35
C LEU A 324 -3.68 -12.63 -52.37
N SER A 325 -4.87 -12.77 -51.77
CA SER A 325 -5.87 -11.70 -51.70
C SER A 325 -5.39 -10.49 -50.90
N ILE A 326 -4.61 -10.70 -49.83
CA ILE A 326 -4.06 -9.62 -49.01
C ILE A 326 -2.82 -9.06 -49.70
N ASP A 327 -1.84 -9.90 -50.04
CA ASP A 327 -0.56 -9.44 -50.57
C ASP A 327 -0.69 -8.73 -51.93
N SER A 328 -1.73 -9.03 -52.73
CA SER A 328 -1.97 -8.35 -54.02
C SER A 328 -2.85 -7.10 -53.93
N MET A 329 -3.93 -7.13 -53.14
CA MET A 329 -4.90 -6.04 -53.10
C MET A 329 -4.64 -5.06 -51.94
N PHE A 330 -4.14 -5.56 -50.82
CA PHE A 330 -3.93 -4.84 -49.57
C PHE A 330 -2.56 -5.18 -48.94
N PRO A 331 -1.44 -4.86 -49.62
CA PRO A 331 -0.12 -5.22 -49.13
C PRO A 331 0.18 -4.54 -47.78
N ILE A 332 0.69 -5.32 -46.82
CA ILE A 332 1.03 -4.84 -45.47
C ILE A 332 2.53 -4.56 -45.42
N GLY A 333 2.92 -3.37 -44.95
CA GLY A 333 4.33 -3.02 -44.73
C GLY A 333 4.80 -3.24 -43.28
N ARG A 334 6.10 -3.50 -43.10
CA ARG A 334 6.71 -3.60 -41.76
C ARG A 334 6.64 -2.25 -41.02
N GLY A 335 5.97 -2.24 -39.88
CA GLY A 335 5.70 -1.01 -39.10
C GLY A 335 4.36 -0.34 -39.43
N GLN A 336 3.55 -0.92 -40.32
CA GLN A 336 2.16 -0.53 -40.55
C GLN A 336 1.25 -1.11 -39.48
N ARG A 337 0.12 -0.43 -39.21
CA ARG A 337 -0.98 -0.94 -38.41
C ARG A 337 -2.12 -1.28 -39.35
N GLU A 338 -2.51 -2.55 -39.40
CA GLU A 338 -3.60 -3.04 -40.23
C GLU A 338 -4.70 -3.60 -39.33
N LEU A 339 -5.94 -3.12 -39.51
CA LEU A 339 -7.09 -3.59 -38.74
C LEU A 339 -7.77 -4.74 -39.48
N ILE A 340 -7.90 -5.89 -38.82
CA ILE A 340 -8.74 -7.00 -39.29
C ILE A 340 -10.07 -6.91 -38.56
N ILE A 341 -11.17 -6.75 -39.31
CA ILE A 341 -12.53 -6.63 -38.78
C ILE A 341 -13.46 -7.58 -39.53
N GLY A 342 -14.31 -8.30 -38.80
CA GLY A 342 -15.24 -9.27 -39.34
C GLY A 342 -16.25 -9.74 -38.29
N ASP A 343 -17.16 -10.61 -38.70
CA ASP A 343 -18.17 -11.21 -37.82
C ASP A 343 -17.58 -12.42 -37.05
N ARG A 344 -18.35 -12.95 -36.08
CA ARG A 344 -17.96 -14.19 -35.40
C ARG A 344 -17.81 -15.33 -36.42
N GLN A 345 -16.69 -16.05 -36.34
CA GLN A 345 -16.32 -17.17 -37.23
C GLN A 345 -15.90 -16.78 -38.66
N THR A 346 -15.26 -15.62 -38.84
CA THR A 346 -14.72 -15.18 -40.13
C THR A 346 -13.20 -15.34 -40.21
#